data_AF-A0A629KGN9-F1
#
_entry.id   AF-A0A629KGN9-F1
#
_cell.length_a   1.000
_cell.length_b   1.000
_cell.length_c   1.000
_cell.angle_alpha   90.00
_cell.angle_beta   90.00
_cell.angle_gamma   90.00
#
_symmetry.space_group_name_H-M   'P 1'
#
loop_
_entity.id
_entity.type
_entity.pdbx_description
1 polymer ?
#
loop_
_entity_poly.entity_id
_entity_poly.type
_entity_poly.pdbx_seq_one_letter_code
_entity_poly.pdbx_strand_id
1 'polypeptide(L)'
;MIIKKRMKRPMTQKAMAEKFGVSVSTVKNYISLPREDYLKEAAEKRRLAFHLRTSGLKWKDVAKKMNTTEYSAIAYYRRYLALQKQQ
;
A
#
# COMPACT_ATOMS: atom_id res chain seq x y z
N MET A 1 6.45 13.05 -24.01
CA MET A 1 5.78 13.88 -22.98
C MET A 1 5.03 12.99 -22.01
N ILE A 2 5.13 13.27 -20.70
CA ILE A 2 4.44 12.51 -19.66
C ILE A 2 3.25 13.32 -19.13
N ILE A 3 2.07 12.71 -19.08
CA ILE A 3 0.86 13.37 -18.55
C ILE A 3 0.87 13.24 -17.03
N LYS A 4 0.48 14.29 -16.32
CA LYS A 4 0.34 14.27 -14.86
C LYS A 4 -0.77 13.29 -14.46
N LYS A 5 -0.38 12.11 -13.99
CA LYS A 5 -1.28 11.04 -13.56
C LYS A 5 -0.72 10.36 -12.33
N ARG A 6 -1.25 10.71 -11.16
CA ARG A 6 -0.77 10.14 -9.88
C ARG A 6 -1.32 8.74 -9.66
N MET A 7 -0.44 7.78 -9.41
CA MET A 7 -0.76 6.37 -9.22
C MET A 7 0.36 5.62 -8.48
N LYS A 8 0.05 4.40 -8.04
CA LYS A 8 1.09 3.48 -7.56
C LYS A 8 1.95 3.04 -8.73
N ARG A 9 3.24 3.35 -8.68
CA ARG A 9 4.18 3.08 -9.78
C ARG A 9 4.31 1.56 -9.98
N PRO A 10 4.19 1.06 -11.23
CA PRO A 10 4.40 -0.36 -11.54
C PRO A 10 5.89 -0.74 -11.60
N MET A 11 6.79 0.25 -11.67
CA MET A 11 8.23 0.05 -11.79
C MET A 11 9.01 1.13 -11.01
N THR A 12 10.33 0.99 -10.96
CA THR A 12 11.20 1.96 -10.27
C THR A 12 11.15 3.33 -10.95
N GLN A 13 11.44 4.38 -10.18
CA GLN A 13 11.50 5.75 -10.69
C GLN A 13 12.55 5.91 -11.79
N LYS A 14 13.69 5.22 -11.67
CA LYS A 14 14.78 5.25 -12.66
C LYS A 14 14.35 4.61 -13.99
N ALA A 15 13.81 3.40 -13.94
CA ALA A 15 13.32 2.71 -15.14
C ALA A 15 12.20 3.51 -15.84
N MET A 16 11.33 4.14 -15.05
CA MET A 16 10.27 4.98 -15.58
C MET A 16 10.80 6.27 -16.22
N ALA A 17 11.80 6.91 -15.61
CA ALA A 17 12.45 8.10 -16.15
C ALA A 17 13.11 7.81 -17.50
N GLU A 18 13.84 6.71 -17.60
CA GLU A 18 14.47 6.23 -18.84
C GLU A 18 13.42 5.92 -19.92
N LYS A 19 12.39 5.12 -19.57
CA LYS A 19 11.32 4.73 -20.51
C LYS A 19 10.55 5.92 -21.09
N PHE A 20 10.34 6.98 -20.32
CA PHE A 20 9.57 8.15 -20.75
C PHE A 20 10.43 9.33 -21.21
N GLY A 21 11.77 9.20 -21.15
CA GLY A 21 12.69 10.29 -21.50
C GLY A 21 12.53 11.53 -20.61
N VAL A 22 12.28 11.35 -19.32
CA VAL A 22 12.06 12.45 -18.36
C VAL A 22 12.94 12.32 -17.13
N SER A 23 13.08 13.40 -16.36
CA SER A 23 13.80 13.33 -15.08
C SER A 23 13.08 12.47 -14.04
N VAL A 24 13.85 11.88 -13.10
CA VAL A 24 13.30 11.19 -11.93
C VAL A 24 12.41 12.12 -11.09
N SER A 25 12.75 13.41 -11.01
CA SER A 25 11.95 14.43 -10.32
C SER A 25 10.57 14.59 -10.97
N THR A 26 10.49 14.57 -12.30
CA THR A 26 9.22 14.61 -13.03
C THR A 26 8.38 13.37 -12.69
N VAL A 27 8.97 12.18 -12.66
CA VAL A 27 8.27 10.95 -12.26
C VAL A 27 7.73 11.04 -10.83
N LYS A 28 8.51 11.61 -9.89
CA LYS A 28 8.06 11.84 -8.51
C LYS A 28 6.84 12.74 -8.48
N ASN A 29 6.91 13.89 -9.14
CA ASN A 29 5.89 14.94 -9.06
C ASN A 29 4.59 14.56 -9.80
N TYR A 30 4.72 13.86 -10.94
CA TYR A 30 3.60 13.67 -11.88
C TYR A 30 2.96 12.30 -11.72
N ILE A 31 3.73 11.28 -11.31
CA ILE A 31 3.27 9.89 -11.26
C ILE A 31 3.13 9.35 -9.84
N SER A 32 4.00 9.70 -8.91
CA SER A 32 3.95 9.04 -7.60
C SER A 32 2.62 9.31 -6.87
N LEU A 33 2.07 8.27 -6.25
CA LEU A 33 0.85 8.33 -5.47
C LEU A 33 0.97 9.41 -4.37
N PRO A 34 -0.06 10.25 -4.16
CA PRO A 34 -0.08 11.21 -3.05
C PRO A 34 0.12 10.53 -1.71
N ARG A 35 0.67 11.28 -0.75
CA ARG A 35 0.89 10.78 0.61
C ARG A 35 -0.42 10.38 1.29
N GLU A 36 -1.46 11.20 1.15
CA GLU A 36 -2.77 10.96 1.76
C GLU A 36 -3.40 9.66 1.24
N ASP A 37 -3.44 9.48 -0.08
CA ASP A 37 -3.97 8.26 -0.71
C ASP A 37 -3.18 7.01 -0.28
N TYR A 38 -1.84 7.11 -0.24
CA TYR A 38 -0.99 6.02 0.24
C TYR A 38 -1.30 5.63 1.70
N LEU A 39 -1.50 6.64 2.56
CA LEU A 39 -1.84 6.42 3.97
C LEU A 39 -3.25 5.83 4.12
N LYS A 40 -4.20 6.26 3.29
CA LYS A 40 -5.56 5.72 3.26
C LYS A 40 -5.57 4.25 2.87
N GLU A 41 -4.90 3.88 1.76
CA GLU A 41 -4.75 2.47 1.34
C GLU A 41 -4.12 1.62 2.47
N ALA A 42 -3.10 2.16 3.14
CA ALA A 42 -2.45 1.47 4.25
C ALA A 42 -3.36 1.31 5.47
N ALA A 43 -4.20 2.29 5.79
CA ALA A 43 -5.18 2.21 6.87
C ALA A 43 -6.29 1.20 6.55
N GLU A 44 -6.79 1.18 5.32
CA GLU A 44 -7.78 0.22 4.84
C GLU A 44 -7.27 -1.22 4.93
N LYS A 45 -6.02 -1.48 4.53
CA LYS A 45 -5.38 -2.81 4.66
C LYS A 45 -5.29 -3.27 6.12
N ARG A 46 -4.94 -2.37 7.03
CA ARG A 46 -4.87 -2.67 8.47
C ARG A 46 -6.24 -2.99 9.04
N ARG A 47 -7.26 -2.19 8.69
CA ARG A 47 -8.66 -2.44 9.07
C ARG A 47 -9.16 -3.77 8.52
N LEU A 48 -8.90 -4.06 7.25
CA LEU A 48 -9.30 -5.32 6.63
C LEU A 48 -8.68 -6.54 7.35
N ALA A 49 -7.38 -6.49 7.66
CA ALA A 49 -6.71 -7.55 8.42
C ALA A 49 -7.33 -7.76 9.80
N PHE A 50 -7.66 -6.66 10.49
CA PHE A 50 -8.37 -6.69 11.76
C PHE A 50 -9.75 -7.35 11.63
N HIS A 51 -10.60 -6.84 10.74
CA HIS A 51 -11.96 -7.36 10.53
C HIS A 51 -11.99 -8.84 10.17
N LEU A 52 -11.12 -9.27 9.25
CA LEU A 52 -11.02 -10.68 8.86
C LEU A 52 -10.54 -11.56 10.02
N ARG A 53 -9.62 -11.06 10.85
CA ARG A 53 -9.16 -11.84 12.01
C ARG A 53 -10.24 -11.91 13.08
N THR A 54 -10.93 -10.81 13.37
CA THR A 54 -12.01 -10.75 14.35
C THR A 54 -13.22 -11.57 13.93
N SER A 55 -13.43 -11.77 12.62
CA SER A 55 -14.47 -12.68 12.11
C SER A 55 -14.13 -14.17 12.27
N GLY A 56 -13.03 -14.51 12.96
CA GLY A 56 -12.65 -15.88 13.28
C GLY A 56 -11.79 -16.61 12.24
N LEU A 57 -11.42 -15.96 11.14
CA LEU A 57 -10.59 -16.60 10.10
C LEU A 57 -9.18 -16.91 10.63
N LYS A 58 -8.60 -18.03 10.18
CA LYS A 58 -7.19 -18.37 10.42
C LYS A 58 -6.29 -17.47 9.58
N TRP A 59 -5.04 -17.27 10.01
CA TRP A 59 -4.10 -16.38 9.31
C TRP A 59 -3.87 -16.74 7.84
N LYS A 60 -3.87 -18.04 7.52
CA LYS A 60 -3.86 -18.56 6.15
C LYS A 60 -4.98 -17.99 5.28
N ASP A 61 -6.20 -18.03 5.79
CA ASP A 61 -7.39 -17.58 5.06
C ASP A 61 -7.45 -16.05 4.97
N VAL A 62 -7.03 -15.36 6.04
CA VAL A 62 -6.88 -13.89 6.03
C VAL A 62 -5.88 -13.46 4.96
N ALA A 63 -4.71 -14.11 4.91
CA ALA A 63 -3.66 -13.83 3.94
C ALA A 63 -4.14 -14.07 2.50
N LYS A 64 -4.85 -15.19 2.27
CA LYS A 64 -5.47 -15.52 0.99
C LYS A 64 -6.48 -14.45 0.55
N LYS A 65 -7.39 -14.03 1.45
CA LYS A 65 -8.38 -12.98 1.16
C LYS A 65 -7.75 -11.61 0.90
N MET A 66 -6.65 -11.29 1.57
CA MET A 66 -5.90 -10.05 1.36
C MET A 66 -4.91 -10.11 0.20
N ASN A 67 -4.81 -11.25 -0.49
CA ASN A 67 -3.81 -11.52 -1.52
C ASN A 67 -2.38 -11.15 -1.08
N THR A 68 -2.00 -11.60 0.12
CA THR A 68 -0.71 -11.29 0.75
C THR A 68 -0.16 -12.49 1.50
N THR A 69 1.05 -12.38 2.07
CA THR A 69 1.64 -13.45 2.88
C THR A 69 1.07 -13.44 4.30
N GLU A 70 1.11 -14.59 4.98
CA GLU A 70 0.64 -14.72 6.37
C GLU A 70 1.33 -13.71 7.30
N TYR A 71 2.65 -13.58 7.18
CA TYR A 71 3.43 -12.61 7.96
C TYR A 71 2.98 -11.16 7.71
N SER A 72 2.64 -10.82 6.47
CA SER A 72 2.13 -9.48 6.14
C SER A 72 0.76 -9.23 6.77
N ALA A 73 -0.15 -10.20 6.70
CA ALA A 73 -1.47 -10.12 7.33
C ALA A 73 -1.37 -9.91 8.86
N ILE A 74 -0.48 -10.66 9.52
CA ILE A 74 -0.19 -10.51 10.95
C ILE A 74 0.39 -9.12 11.24
N ALA A 75 1.31 -8.63 10.41
CA ALA A 75 1.89 -7.30 10.59
C ALA A 75 0.85 -6.18 10.44
N TYR A 76 -0.07 -6.29 9.47
CA TYR A 76 -1.19 -5.35 9.33
C TYR A 76 -2.08 -5.34 10.56
N TYR A 77 -2.43 -6.51 11.09
CA TYR A 77 -3.21 -6.65 12.33
C TYR A 77 -2.51 -6.01 13.53
N ARG A 78 -1.23 -6.34 13.77
CA ARG A 78 -0.46 -5.79 14.89
C ARG A 78 -0.36 -4.27 14.83
N ARG A 79 -0.15 -3.72 13.64
CA ARG A 79 -0.10 -2.26 13.41
C ARG A 79 -1.45 -1.60 13.67
N TYR A 80 -2.56 -2.26 13.31
CA TYR A 80 -3.90 -1.76 13.62
C TYR A 80 -4.09 -1.58 15.13
N LEU A 81 -3.79 -2.61 15.92
CA LEU A 81 -3.90 -2.55 17.38
C LEU A 81 -2.98 -1.51 18.01
N ALA A 82 -1.74 -1.38 17.51
CA ALA A 82 -0.80 -0.38 18.01
C ALA A 82 -1.32 1.06 17.80
N LEU A 83 -1.96 1.33 16.66
CA LEU A 83 -2.55 2.64 16.37
C LEU A 83 -3.78 2.94 17.24
N GLN A 84 -4.58 1.92 17.58
CA GLN A 84 -5.74 2.08 18.46
C GLN A 84 -5.35 2.38 19.91
N LYS A 85 -4.20 1.86 20.37
CA LYS A 85 -3.67 2.16 21.72
C LYS A 85 -3.09 3.57 21.87
N GLN A 86 -2.83 4.25 20.76
CA GLN A 86 -2.22 5.58 20.73
C GLN A 86 -3.25 6.71 20.59
N GLN A 87 -4.54 6.37 20.46
CA GLN A 87 -5.67 7.30 20.46
C GLN A 87 -6.27 7.38 21.86
#